data_AF-A0AA90Q444-F1
#
_entry.id   AF-A0AA90Q444-F1
#
_cell.length_a   1.000
_cell.length_b   1.000
_cell.length_c   1.000
_cell.angle_alpha   90.00
_cell.angle_beta   90.00
_cell.angle_gamma   90.00
#
_symmetry.space_group_name_H-M   'P 1'
#
loop_
_entity.id
_entity.type
_entity.pdbx_description
1 polymer ?
#
loop_
_entity_poly.entity_id
_entity_poly.type
_entity_poly.pdbx_seq_one_letter_code
_entity_poly.pdbx_strand_id
1 'polypeptide(L)'
;MLSQKKAPVYGRNGRVIELGGLSIAQYIGTRIAAARSGDARAAYEVYQAESVCAANEDPVADYNDAAELAAFQAERKELTALCAGISPAQVQERLAFLNLAARSGNKAAQVDVYMEGPYGRSVDLTQNPDDPIVKQWKDDALAYLKQAGDQCDHFALALLSTVYDAGQITARLAYLHGLQRRRRHTAPEAGDAGTIA
;
A
#
# COMPACT_ATOMS: atom_id res chain seq x y z
N MET A 1 2.19 -22.81 34.25
CA MET A 1 1.21 -21.89 33.63
C MET A 1 1.76 -21.51 32.26
N LEU A 2 1.28 -22.15 31.20
CA LEU A 2 1.64 -21.79 29.84
C LEU A 2 1.00 -20.42 29.55
N SER A 3 1.83 -19.38 29.41
CA SER A 3 1.39 -18.07 28.95
C SER A 3 0.66 -18.28 27.63
N GLN A 4 -0.66 -18.06 27.59
CA GLN A 4 -1.40 -18.05 26.34
C GLN A 4 -0.76 -16.97 25.47
N LYS A 5 0.06 -17.37 24.50
CA LYS A 5 0.57 -16.47 23.47
C LYS A 5 -0.66 -15.93 22.74
N LYS A 6 -0.99 -14.68 22.99
CA LYS A 6 -2.04 -13.97 22.23
C LYS A 6 -1.65 -14.07 20.75
N ALA A 7 -2.59 -14.46 19.90
CA ALA A 7 -2.33 -14.57 18.47
C ALA A 7 -1.80 -13.23 17.93
N PRO A 8 -0.82 -13.25 17.00
CA PRO A 8 -0.36 -12.03 16.36
C PRO A 8 -1.52 -11.34 15.64
N VAL A 9 -1.62 -10.02 15.78
CA VAL A 9 -2.61 -9.22 15.06
C VAL A 9 -1.99 -8.74 13.76
N TYR A 10 -2.69 -8.91 12.66
CA TYR A 10 -2.22 -8.46 11.35
C TYR A 10 -3.03 -7.26 10.87
N GLY A 11 -2.35 -6.24 10.37
CA GLY A 11 -2.97 -5.17 9.60
C GLY A 11 -3.46 -5.66 8.25
N ARG A 12 -4.25 -4.82 7.55
CA ARG A 12 -4.78 -5.13 6.21
C ARG A 12 -3.69 -5.44 5.18
N ASN A 13 -2.51 -4.86 5.37
CA ASN A 13 -1.31 -5.09 4.57
C ASN A 13 -0.53 -6.37 4.92
N GLY A 14 -1.03 -7.20 5.84
CA GLY A 14 -0.39 -8.46 6.28
C GLY A 14 0.77 -8.28 7.25
N ARG A 15 1.03 -7.06 7.75
CA ARG A 15 2.10 -6.82 8.73
C ARG A 15 1.61 -7.11 10.15
N VAL A 16 2.49 -7.69 10.96
CA VAL A 16 2.25 -7.92 12.40
C VAL A 16 2.18 -6.58 13.14
N ILE A 17 1.25 -6.47 14.07
CA ILE A 17 1.05 -5.32 14.95
C ILE A 17 1.18 -5.77 16.40
N GLU A 18 2.21 -5.26 17.06
CA GLU A 18 2.49 -5.54 18.46
C GLU A 18 1.66 -4.63 19.37
N LEU A 19 0.42 -5.03 19.65
CA LEU A 19 -0.49 -4.23 20.48
C LEU A 19 -0.10 -4.17 21.96
N GLY A 20 0.85 -5.00 22.42
CA GLY A 20 1.28 -5.01 23.83
C GLY A 20 0.16 -5.32 24.82
N GLY A 21 -0.87 -6.06 24.40
CA GLY A 21 -2.04 -6.39 25.20
C GLY A 21 -3.19 -5.38 25.16
N LEU A 22 -3.00 -4.21 24.54
CA LEU A 22 -4.02 -3.17 24.40
C LEU A 22 -5.11 -3.55 23.37
N SER A 23 -6.29 -2.93 23.48
CA SER A 23 -7.24 -2.86 22.36
C SER A 23 -6.74 -1.89 21.27
N ILE A 24 -7.33 -1.92 20.07
CA ILE A 24 -6.98 -0.98 19.00
C ILE A 24 -7.22 0.47 19.45
N ALA A 25 -8.36 0.74 20.11
CA ALA A 25 -8.68 2.07 20.62
C ALA A 25 -7.68 2.58 21.66
N GLN A 26 -7.25 1.72 22.59
CA GLN A 26 -6.23 2.07 23.57
C GLN A 26 -4.86 2.30 22.91
N TYR A 27 -4.48 1.42 21.98
CA TYR A 27 -3.23 1.53 21.24
C TYR A 27 -3.13 2.85 20.46
N ILE A 28 -4.18 3.21 19.72
CA ILE A 28 -4.29 4.48 19.01
C ILE A 28 -4.30 5.66 19.99
N GLY A 29 -5.07 5.58 21.08
CA GLY A 29 -5.19 6.66 22.06
C GLY A 29 -3.84 7.12 22.64
N THR A 30 -2.87 6.21 22.77
CA THR A 30 -1.51 6.55 23.25
C THR A 30 -0.62 7.26 22.21
N ARG A 31 -1.02 7.27 20.92
CA ARG A 31 -0.17 7.72 19.79
C ARG A 31 -0.80 8.82 18.95
N ILE A 32 -2.14 8.92 18.96
CA ILE A 32 -2.90 9.77 18.02
C ILE A 32 -2.52 11.25 18.10
N ALA A 33 -2.20 11.76 19.30
CA ALA A 33 -1.77 13.15 19.46
C ALA A 33 -0.43 13.42 18.74
N ALA A 34 0.54 12.50 18.85
CA ALA A 34 1.81 12.60 18.16
C ALA A 34 1.65 12.43 16.64
N ALA A 35 0.82 11.47 16.21
CA ALA A 35 0.50 11.27 14.80
C ALA A 35 -0.09 12.55 14.17
N ARG A 36 -1.05 13.18 14.86
CA ARG A 36 -1.70 14.42 14.40
C ARG A 36 -0.80 15.65 14.47
N SER A 37 0.25 15.64 15.29
CA SER A 37 1.26 16.71 15.31
C SER A 37 2.38 16.50 14.29
N GLY A 38 2.32 15.44 13.47
CA GLY A 38 3.26 15.20 12.37
C GLY A 38 4.35 14.15 12.66
N ASP A 39 4.29 13.45 13.80
CA ASP A 39 5.23 12.35 14.07
C ASP A 39 4.97 11.18 13.09
N ALA A 40 5.91 10.96 12.17
CA ALA A 40 5.80 9.98 11.11
C ALA A 40 5.74 8.53 11.63
N ARG A 41 6.42 8.24 12.75
CA ARG A 41 6.41 6.90 13.34
C ARG A 41 5.06 6.65 14.00
N ALA A 42 4.58 7.58 14.82
CA ALA A 42 3.27 7.49 15.45
C ALA A 42 2.16 7.42 14.40
N ALA A 43 2.25 8.20 13.32
CA ALA A 43 1.32 8.13 12.20
C ALA A 43 1.29 6.73 11.58
N TYR A 44 2.44 6.14 11.28
CA TYR A 44 2.49 4.79 10.74
C TYR A 44 1.92 3.76 11.72
N GLU A 45 2.23 3.86 13.01
CA GLU A 45 1.68 2.97 14.03
C GLU A 45 0.16 3.10 14.19
N VAL A 46 -0.40 4.30 14.06
CA VAL A 46 -1.85 4.55 14.04
C VAL A 46 -2.49 3.96 12.78
N TYR A 47 -1.92 4.22 11.58
CA TYR A 47 -2.38 3.62 10.33
C TYR A 47 -2.45 2.10 10.42
N GLN A 48 -1.39 1.46 10.93
CA GLN A 48 -1.33 0.02 11.10
C GLN A 48 -2.50 -0.48 11.96
N ALA A 49 -2.73 0.15 13.11
CA ALA A 49 -3.80 -0.24 14.03
C ALA A 49 -5.20 -0.04 13.41
N GLU A 50 -5.44 1.08 12.71
CA GLU A 50 -6.71 1.34 12.03
C GLU A 50 -6.95 0.40 10.83
N SER A 51 -5.87 -0.05 10.17
CA SER A 51 -5.96 -1.00 9.05
C SER A 51 -6.54 -2.36 9.47
N VAL A 52 -6.34 -2.79 10.73
CA VAL A 52 -6.97 -4.01 11.27
C VAL A 52 -8.49 -3.92 11.16
N CYS A 53 -9.04 -2.75 11.50
CA CYS A 53 -10.47 -2.51 11.46
C CYS A 53 -10.99 -2.36 10.03
N ALA A 54 -10.20 -1.76 9.15
CA ALA A 54 -10.52 -1.70 7.71
C ALA A 54 -10.59 -3.10 7.07
N ALA A 55 -9.74 -4.05 7.50
CA ALA A 55 -9.74 -5.42 6.96
C ALA A 55 -11.03 -6.18 7.32
N ASN A 56 -11.68 -5.85 8.43
CA ASN A 56 -12.98 -6.46 8.79
C ASN A 56 -14.12 -6.03 7.85
N GLU A 57 -13.95 -4.99 7.06
CA GLU A 57 -14.96 -4.58 6.06
C GLU A 57 -14.76 -5.28 4.72
N ASP A 58 -13.67 -6.05 4.55
CA ASP A 58 -13.41 -6.75 3.29
C ASP A 58 -14.40 -7.89 3.03
N PRO A 59 -14.79 -8.09 1.75
CA PRO A 59 -15.54 -9.26 1.35
C PRO A 59 -14.82 -10.54 1.79
N VAL A 60 -15.59 -11.48 2.33
CA VAL A 60 -15.08 -12.81 2.64
C VAL A 60 -14.77 -13.51 1.32
N ALA A 61 -13.57 -14.10 1.22
CA ALA A 61 -13.21 -14.93 0.09
C ALA A 61 -14.15 -16.13 -0.05
N ASP A 62 -14.29 -16.67 -1.25
CA ASP A 62 -15.06 -17.88 -1.47
C ASP A 62 -14.23 -19.10 -1.00
N TYR A 63 -14.67 -19.75 0.08
CA TYR A 63 -14.02 -20.92 0.65
C TYR A 63 -14.69 -22.19 0.15
N ASN A 64 -13.90 -23.09 -0.45
CA ASN A 64 -14.40 -24.38 -0.92
C ASN A 64 -14.62 -25.39 0.22
N ASP A 65 -14.01 -25.16 1.39
CA ASP A 65 -14.09 -26.02 2.57
C ASP A 65 -14.80 -25.30 3.72
N ALA A 66 -15.79 -25.97 4.32
CA ALA A 66 -16.62 -25.39 5.39
C ALA A 66 -15.89 -25.25 6.72
N ALA A 67 -14.90 -26.10 7.01
CA ALA A 67 -14.09 -25.99 8.22
C ALA A 67 -13.10 -24.83 8.11
N GLU A 68 -12.51 -24.61 6.94
CA GLU A 68 -11.68 -23.43 6.66
C GLU A 68 -12.49 -22.13 6.80
N LEU A 69 -13.70 -22.09 6.23
CA LEU A 69 -14.61 -20.95 6.39
C LEU A 69 -14.94 -20.69 7.86
N ALA A 70 -15.26 -21.72 8.64
CA ALA A 70 -15.58 -21.58 10.06
C ALA A 70 -14.38 -21.07 10.88
N ALA A 71 -13.17 -21.56 10.58
CA ALA A 71 -11.94 -21.09 11.23
C ALA A 71 -11.68 -19.60 10.91
N PHE A 72 -11.80 -19.21 9.64
CA PHE A 72 -11.67 -17.82 9.22
C PHE A 72 -12.69 -16.91 9.90
N GLN A 73 -13.97 -17.33 9.97
CA GLN A 73 -15.02 -16.56 10.64
C GLN A 73 -14.76 -16.39 12.15
N ALA A 74 -14.22 -17.42 12.81
CA ALA A 74 -13.84 -17.34 14.22
C ALA A 74 -12.71 -16.33 14.44
N GLU A 75 -11.64 -16.40 13.65
CA GLU A 75 -10.53 -15.43 13.72
C GLU A 75 -11.02 -14.01 13.43
N ARG A 76 -11.82 -13.84 12.38
CA ARG A 76 -12.42 -12.55 12.04
C ARG A 76 -13.28 -11.96 13.14
N LYS A 77 -14.02 -12.79 13.88
CA LYS A 77 -14.83 -12.35 15.02
C LYS A 77 -13.96 -11.84 16.16
N GLU A 78 -12.85 -12.51 16.44
CA GLU A 78 -11.87 -12.07 17.44
C GLU A 78 -11.22 -10.73 17.05
N LEU A 79 -10.80 -10.58 15.79
CA LEU A 79 -10.25 -9.32 15.27
C LEU A 79 -11.28 -8.19 15.29
N THR A 80 -12.55 -8.47 14.95
CA THR A 80 -13.63 -7.48 15.01
C THR A 80 -13.84 -6.98 16.45
N ALA A 81 -13.72 -7.85 17.45
CA ALA A 81 -13.85 -7.45 18.85
C ALA A 81 -12.73 -6.49 19.30
N LEU A 82 -11.52 -6.57 18.72
CA LEU A 82 -10.42 -5.64 19.01
C LEU A 82 -10.70 -4.20 18.55
N CYS A 83 -11.59 -4.04 17.57
CA CYS A 83 -12.00 -2.75 17.01
C CYS A 83 -13.13 -2.06 17.78
N ALA A 84 -13.56 -2.61 18.92
CA ALA A 84 -14.51 -1.94 19.80
C ALA A 84 -14.01 -0.54 20.20
N GLY A 85 -14.85 0.48 19.98
CA GLY A 85 -14.53 1.87 20.28
C GLY A 85 -13.81 2.62 19.15
N ILE A 86 -13.59 2.00 17.99
CA ILE A 86 -13.11 2.67 16.78
C ILE A 86 -14.31 3.13 15.94
N SER A 87 -14.32 4.41 15.57
CA SER A 87 -15.35 4.97 14.69
C SER A 87 -14.98 4.78 13.20
N PRO A 88 -15.98 4.72 12.29
CA PRO A 88 -15.73 4.70 10.85
C PRO A 88 -14.86 5.87 10.36
N ALA A 89 -15.01 7.05 10.98
CA ALA A 89 -14.21 8.22 10.64
C ALA A 89 -12.70 8.01 10.92
N GLN A 90 -12.35 7.35 12.03
CA GLN A 90 -10.95 6.99 12.32
C GLN A 90 -10.41 6.00 11.29
N VAL A 91 -11.20 4.98 10.92
CA VAL A 91 -10.80 4.03 9.87
C VAL A 91 -10.53 4.72 8.53
N GLN A 92 -11.24 5.81 8.21
CA GLN A 92 -10.99 6.61 7.01
C GLN A 92 -9.76 7.55 7.15
N GLU A 93 -9.49 8.07 8.36
CA GLU A 93 -8.31 8.92 8.65
C GLU A 93 -6.98 8.17 8.38
N ARG A 94 -6.99 6.84 8.47
CA ARG A 94 -5.79 5.99 8.30
C ARG A 94 -4.95 6.30 7.06
N LEU A 95 -5.59 6.63 5.93
CA LEU A 95 -4.88 6.89 4.68
C LEU A 95 -4.11 8.22 4.74
N ALA A 96 -4.58 9.19 5.52
CA ALA A 96 -3.84 10.42 5.76
C ALA A 96 -2.57 10.14 6.57
N PHE A 97 -2.66 9.30 7.62
CA PHE A 97 -1.50 8.89 8.41
C PHE A 97 -0.50 8.06 7.62
N LEU A 98 -0.98 7.14 6.78
CA LEU A 98 -0.13 6.37 5.86
C LEU A 98 0.67 7.30 4.95
N ASN A 99 -0.01 8.26 4.31
CA ASN A 99 0.64 9.20 3.41
C ASN A 99 1.62 10.14 4.14
N LEU A 100 1.30 10.55 5.38
CA LEU A 100 2.23 11.31 6.21
C LEU A 100 3.52 10.52 6.47
N ALA A 101 3.40 9.26 6.87
CA ALA A 101 4.54 8.39 7.12
C ALA A 101 5.37 8.15 5.84
N ALA A 102 4.70 7.86 4.71
CA ALA A 102 5.36 7.62 3.43
C ALA A 102 6.15 8.84 2.93
N ARG A 103 5.54 10.04 3.00
CA ARG A 103 6.21 11.31 2.65
C ARG A 103 7.42 11.63 3.53
N SER A 104 7.41 11.12 4.77
CA SER A 104 8.51 11.29 5.71
C SER A 104 9.65 10.29 5.51
N GLY A 105 9.59 9.46 4.45
CA GLY A 105 10.64 8.50 4.11
C GLY A 105 10.53 7.14 4.80
N ASN A 106 9.40 6.85 5.47
CA ASN A 106 9.19 5.53 6.04
C ASN A 106 8.99 4.50 4.91
N LYS A 107 10.00 3.65 4.68
CA LYS A 107 10.00 2.63 3.62
C LYS A 107 8.82 1.67 3.67
N ALA A 108 8.42 1.25 4.87
CA ALA A 108 7.29 0.34 5.03
C ALA A 108 5.99 1.03 4.61
N ALA A 109 5.78 2.28 5.06
CA ALA A 109 4.65 3.10 4.65
C ALA A 109 4.63 3.37 3.13
N GLN A 110 5.79 3.63 2.53
CA GLN A 110 5.95 3.82 1.09
C GLN A 110 5.43 2.63 0.28
N VAL A 111 5.77 1.41 0.71
CA VAL A 111 5.24 0.19 0.09
C VAL A 111 3.74 0.04 0.36
N ASP A 112 3.30 0.33 1.57
CA ASP A 112 1.92 0.10 1.98
C ASP A 112 0.92 1.05 1.27
N VAL A 113 1.37 2.22 0.78
CA VAL A 113 0.56 3.08 -0.12
C VAL A 113 0.14 2.32 -1.38
N TYR A 114 1.03 1.53 -1.96
CA TYR A 114 0.69 0.68 -3.10
C TYR A 114 -0.28 -0.44 -2.69
N MET A 115 -0.04 -1.08 -1.54
CA MET A 115 -0.84 -2.21 -1.07
C MET A 115 -2.28 -1.84 -0.69
N GLU A 116 -2.53 -0.63 -0.18
CA GLU A 116 -3.88 -0.15 0.17
C GLU A 116 -4.73 0.21 -1.06
N GLY A 117 -4.09 0.71 -2.12
CA GLY A 117 -4.80 1.26 -3.27
C GLY A 117 -5.35 2.69 -3.05
N PRO A 118 -5.97 3.29 -4.08
CA PRO A 118 -6.32 4.72 -4.11
C PRO A 118 -7.34 5.17 -3.05
N TYR A 119 -8.19 4.24 -2.58
CA TYR A 119 -9.21 4.53 -1.56
C TYR A 119 -9.12 3.59 -0.36
N GLY A 120 -8.00 2.86 -0.22
CA GLY A 120 -7.87 1.85 0.84
C GLY A 120 -8.88 0.70 0.70
N ARG A 121 -9.24 0.37 -0.54
CA ARG A 121 -10.15 -0.74 -0.90
C ARG A 121 -9.86 -1.17 -2.34
N SER A 122 -10.28 -2.38 -2.67
CA SER A 122 -10.16 -2.89 -4.03
C SER A 122 -10.98 -2.04 -5.00
N VAL A 123 -10.35 -1.61 -6.10
CA VAL A 123 -10.97 -0.84 -7.18
C VAL A 123 -10.47 -1.36 -8.52
N ASP A 124 -11.37 -1.49 -9.50
CA ASP A 124 -10.98 -1.72 -10.89
C ASP A 124 -10.39 -0.43 -11.48
N LEU A 125 -9.06 -0.42 -11.59
CA LEU A 125 -8.28 0.70 -12.12
C LEU A 125 -8.53 0.96 -13.62
N THR A 126 -9.13 -0.01 -14.33
CA THR A 126 -9.45 0.12 -15.77
C THR A 126 -10.77 0.84 -16.00
N GLN A 127 -11.70 0.77 -15.04
CA GLN A 127 -13.00 1.43 -15.11
C GLN A 127 -12.94 2.90 -14.68
N ASN A 128 -11.89 3.30 -13.95
CA ASN A 128 -11.73 4.65 -13.42
C ASN A 128 -10.40 5.29 -13.84
N PRO A 129 -10.04 5.31 -15.14
CA PRO A 129 -8.72 5.78 -15.58
C PRO A 129 -8.55 7.29 -15.40
N ASP A 130 -9.66 8.04 -15.41
CA ASP A 130 -9.65 9.50 -15.33
C ASP A 130 -9.90 10.09 -13.95
N ASP A 131 -10.20 9.26 -12.95
CA ASP A 131 -10.42 9.72 -11.59
C ASP A 131 -9.14 10.37 -11.04
N PRO A 132 -9.21 11.63 -10.54
CA PRO A 132 -8.03 12.34 -10.04
C PRO A 132 -7.38 11.65 -8.84
N ILE A 133 -8.13 10.97 -7.98
CA ILE A 133 -7.59 10.23 -6.83
C ILE A 133 -6.82 9.00 -7.33
N VAL A 134 -7.35 8.30 -8.33
CA VAL A 134 -6.65 7.16 -8.95
C VAL A 134 -5.35 7.61 -9.61
N LYS A 135 -5.37 8.74 -10.34
CA LYS A 135 -4.17 9.31 -10.98
C LYS A 135 -3.11 9.68 -9.93
N GLN A 136 -3.50 10.43 -8.90
CA GLN A 136 -2.59 10.82 -7.82
C GLN A 136 -1.98 9.61 -7.11
N TRP A 137 -2.81 8.61 -6.79
CA TRP A 137 -2.32 7.39 -6.16
C TRP A 137 -1.33 6.62 -7.04
N LYS A 138 -1.57 6.53 -8.37
CA LYS A 138 -0.65 5.86 -9.29
C LYS A 138 0.72 6.54 -9.28
N ASP A 139 0.74 7.87 -9.32
CA ASP A 139 1.97 8.66 -9.30
C ASP A 139 2.71 8.50 -7.96
N ASP A 140 1.98 8.63 -6.84
CA ASP A 140 2.53 8.49 -5.49
C ASP A 140 3.07 7.07 -5.24
N ALA A 141 2.30 6.02 -5.57
CA ALA A 141 2.70 4.64 -5.40
C ALA A 141 3.96 4.31 -6.22
N LEU A 142 4.04 4.77 -7.48
CA LEU A 142 5.22 4.55 -8.30
C LEU A 142 6.45 5.30 -7.75
N ALA A 143 6.26 6.55 -7.30
CA ALA A 143 7.35 7.33 -6.70
C ALA A 143 7.86 6.70 -5.41
N TYR A 144 6.96 6.28 -4.52
CA TYR A 144 7.32 5.67 -3.24
C TYR A 144 7.96 4.30 -3.39
N LEU A 145 7.47 3.45 -4.29
CA LEU A 145 8.11 2.17 -4.56
C LEU A 145 9.55 2.36 -5.09
N LYS A 146 9.80 3.37 -5.94
CA LYS A 146 11.16 3.72 -6.37
C LYS A 146 12.03 4.19 -5.21
N GLN A 147 11.51 5.12 -4.39
CA GLN A 147 12.25 5.63 -3.23
C GLN A 147 12.61 4.54 -2.22
N ALA A 148 11.71 3.58 -1.98
CA ALA A 148 11.99 2.41 -1.14
C ALA A 148 13.01 1.47 -1.80
N GLY A 149 12.88 1.25 -3.11
CA GLY A 149 13.82 0.44 -3.89
C GLY A 149 15.25 1.01 -3.94
N ASP A 150 15.39 2.34 -4.08
CA ASP A 150 16.67 3.05 -4.02
C ASP A 150 17.36 2.89 -2.65
N GLN A 151 16.57 2.61 -1.61
CA GLN A 151 17.03 2.27 -0.27
C GLN A 151 17.15 0.75 -0.03
N CYS A 152 17.27 -0.02 -1.11
CA CYS A 152 17.44 -1.48 -1.12
C CYS A 152 16.29 -2.26 -0.48
N ASP A 153 15.05 -1.74 -0.52
CA ASP A 153 13.89 -2.53 -0.12
C ASP A 153 13.56 -3.58 -1.20
N HIS A 154 13.91 -4.83 -0.95
CA HIS A 154 13.72 -5.93 -1.90
C HIS A 154 12.25 -6.17 -2.26
N PHE A 155 11.34 -5.95 -1.32
CA PHE A 155 9.92 -6.14 -1.57
C PHE A 155 9.38 -5.03 -2.48
N ALA A 156 9.79 -3.78 -2.27
CA ALA A 156 9.50 -2.67 -3.17
C ALA A 156 10.04 -2.91 -4.59
N LEU A 157 11.28 -3.42 -4.71
CA LEU A 157 11.87 -3.75 -6.02
C LEU A 157 11.10 -4.87 -6.73
N ALA A 158 10.65 -5.90 -6.00
CA ALA A 158 9.81 -6.95 -6.55
C ALA A 158 8.46 -6.40 -7.04
N LEU A 159 7.80 -5.57 -6.24
CA LEU A 159 6.55 -4.92 -6.61
C LEU A 159 6.71 -4.00 -7.84
N LEU A 160 7.81 -3.24 -7.93
CA LEU A 160 8.12 -2.44 -9.11
C LEU A 160 8.20 -3.28 -10.38
N SER A 161 8.86 -4.43 -10.33
CA SER A 161 8.92 -5.36 -11.47
C SER A 161 7.51 -5.76 -11.90
N THR A 162 6.68 -6.20 -10.96
CA THR A 162 5.28 -6.57 -11.24
C THR A 162 4.49 -5.41 -11.84
N VAL A 163 4.63 -4.20 -11.29
CA VAL A 163 3.94 -3.00 -11.77
C VAL A 163 4.33 -2.67 -13.22
N TYR A 164 5.62 -2.75 -13.54
CA TYR A 164 6.12 -2.50 -14.89
C TYR A 164 5.71 -3.57 -15.91
N ASP A 165 5.62 -4.83 -15.49
CA ASP A 165 5.22 -5.93 -16.35
C ASP A 165 3.71 -5.91 -16.64
N ALA A 166 2.90 -5.62 -15.63
CA ALA A 166 1.44 -5.56 -15.74
C ALA A 166 0.96 -4.35 -16.53
N GLY A 167 1.69 -3.23 -16.49
CA GLY A 167 1.31 -2.01 -17.21
C GLY A 167 0.09 -1.28 -16.62
N GLN A 168 -0.34 -1.63 -15.39
CA GLN A 168 -1.59 -1.15 -14.78
C GLN A 168 -1.49 0.25 -14.15
N ILE A 169 -0.29 0.60 -13.65
CA ILE A 169 -0.02 1.89 -13.00
C ILE A 169 0.85 2.78 -13.90
N THR A 170 1.70 2.18 -14.72
CA THR A 170 2.58 2.88 -15.67
C THR A 170 2.65 2.11 -16.97
N ALA A 171 3.12 2.72 -18.06
CA ALA A 171 3.23 2.04 -19.34
C ALA A 171 4.14 0.82 -19.22
N ARG A 172 3.71 -0.31 -19.82
CA ARG A 172 4.47 -1.56 -19.80
C ARG A 172 5.90 -1.33 -20.30
N LEU A 173 6.90 -1.88 -19.60
CA LEU A 173 8.30 -1.65 -19.92
C LEU A 173 8.66 -2.02 -21.37
N ALA A 174 8.06 -3.09 -21.91
CA ALA A 174 8.20 -3.50 -23.31
C ALA A 174 7.69 -2.44 -24.32
N TYR A 175 6.64 -1.69 -23.96
CA TYR A 175 6.09 -0.62 -24.80
C TYR A 175 7.05 0.58 -24.86
N LEU A 176 7.70 0.92 -23.75
CA LEU A 176 8.71 1.99 -23.67
C LEU A 176 9.97 1.65 -24.48
N HIS A 177 10.46 0.41 -24.42
CA HIS A 177 11.57 -0.03 -25.26
C HIS A 177 11.21 -0.04 -26.76
N GLY A 178 9.99 -0.43 -27.13
CA GLY A 178 9.50 -0.38 -28.50
C GLY A 178 9.37 1.05 -29.05
N LEU A 179 8.93 2.00 -28.24
CA LEU A 179 8.86 3.43 -28.59
C LEU A 179 10.25 4.08 -28.69
N GLN A 180 11.19 3.74 -27.80
CA GLN A 180 12.57 4.22 -27.87
C GLN A 180 13.33 3.66 -29.09
N ARG A 181 13.06 2.42 -29.52
CA ARG A 181 13.62 1.86 -30.76
C ARG A 181 13.03 2.53 -31.99
N ARG A 182 11.71 2.76 -32.04
CA ARG A 182 11.07 3.49 -33.15
C ARG A 182 11.58 4.93 -33.28
N ARG A 183 11.72 5.67 -32.17
CA ARG A 183 12.30 7.03 -32.20
C ARG A 183 13.75 7.06 -32.68
N ARG A 184 14.55 6.02 -32.41
CA ARG A 184 15.92 5.89 -32.93
C ARG A 184 15.98 5.57 -34.43
N HIS A 185 14.98 4.91 -35.00
CA HIS A 185 14.91 4.66 -36.44
C HIS A 185 14.30 5.80 -37.26
N THR A 186 13.64 6.78 -36.62
CA THR A 186 13.06 7.95 -37.29
C THR A 186 13.91 9.22 -37.16
N ALA A 187 15.06 9.16 -36.49
CA ALA A 187 16.00 10.27 -36.51
C ALA A 187 16.75 10.24 -37.85
N PRO A 188 16.67 11.29 -38.70
CA PRO A 188 17.49 11.35 -39.91
C PRO A 188 18.96 11.38 -39.50
N GLU A 189 19.77 10.51 -40.10
CA GLU A 189 21.22 10.61 -40.02
C GLU A 189 21.62 12.02 -40.47
N ALA A 190 22.29 12.77 -39.59
CA ALA A 190 22.94 14.01 -39.98
C ALA A 190 24.08 13.67 -40.94
N GLY A 191 23.71 13.57 -42.23
CA GLY A 191 24.63 13.31 -43.33
C GLY A 191 25.57 14.49 -43.53
N ASP A 192 26.83 14.24 -43.21
CA ASP A 192 28.03 14.62 -43.97
C ASP A 192 27.95 15.91 -44.79
N ALA A 193 28.42 17.01 -44.19
CA ALA A 193 28.79 18.22 -44.94
C ALA A 193 30.11 17.96 -45.67
N GLY A 194 30.03 17.19 -46.75
CA GLY A 194 31.12 16.98 -47.71
C GLY A 194 31.36 18.25 -48.53
N THR A 195 32.52 18.85 -48.29
CA THR A 195 33.16 19.89 -49.09
C THR A 195 33.15 19.56 -50.59
N ILE A 196 32.70 20.48 -51.43
CA ILE A 196 33.12 20.55 -52.84
C ILE A 196 33.56 21.99 -53.11
N ALA A 197 34.76 22.08 -53.66
CA ALA A 197 35.50 23.29 -54.04
C ALA A 197 34.87 24.05 -55.22
#